data_AF-M1BTQ4-F1
#
_entry.id   AF-M1BTQ4-F1
#
_cell.length_a   1.000
_cell.length_b   1.000
_cell.length_c   1.000
_cell.angle_alpha   90.00
_cell.angle_beta   90.00
_cell.angle_gamma   90.00
#
_symmetry.space_group_name_H-M   'P 1'
#
loop_
_entity.id
_entity.type
_entity.pdbx_description
1 polymer ?
#
loop_
_entity_poly.entity_id
_entity_poly.type
_entity_poly.pdbx_seq_one_letter_code
_entity_poly.pdbx_strand_id
1 'polypeptide(L)'
;MQIPPRKSAASYRADEWNVNKWAWEGTLKVLSKGEECIIKLEDKETGELYARAFLRDGEPHPVEAVIDSSRYFVLRIEENIGGRLRHAFIGIGFRERPEAYDFQAALHDHQKYLAFLPHLTCSILPFSLHSVLFLIDVCLPFLFGPDCDVAEFSL
;
A
#
# COMPACT_ATOMS: atom_id res chain seq x y z
N MET A 1 1.52 8.72 14.44
CA MET A 1 2.04 10.10 14.43
C MET A 1 0.90 11.07 14.12
N GLN A 2 0.79 12.22 14.78
CA GLN A 2 -0.30 13.16 14.52
C GLN A 2 0.09 14.14 13.41
N ILE A 3 -0.63 14.10 12.28
CA ILE A 3 -0.41 15.02 11.15
C ILE A 3 -1.18 16.32 11.44
N PRO A 4 -0.55 17.50 11.34
CA PRO A 4 -1.25 18.77 11.49
C PRO A 4 -2.30 18.95 10.36
N PRO A 5 -3.49 19.53 10.66
CA PRO A 5 -4.51 19.75 9.65
C PRO A 5 -3.99 20.68 8.55
N ARG A 6 -4.13 20.25 7.30
CA ARG A 6 -3.58 20.87 6.10
C ARG A 6 -4.04 22.34 5.98
N LYS A 7 -3.10 23.30 5.95
CA LYS A 7 -3.41 24.74 5.78
C LYS A 7 -3.41 25.21 4.31
N SER A 8 -2.84 24.46 3.37
CA SER A 8 -2.88 24.74 1.92
C SER A 8 -2.47 23.52 1.08
N ALA A 9 -2.57 23.61 -0.25
CA ALA A 9 -2.23 22.55 -1.23
C ALA A 9 -0.74 22.11 -1.26
N ALA A 10 0.06 22.46 -0.25
CA ALA A 10 1.44 22.01 -0.13
C ALA A 10 1.51 20.50 0.18
N SER A 11 2.55 19.82 -0.32
CA SER A 11 2.90 18.44 0.00
C SER A 11 3.38 18.32 1.45
N TYR A 12 3.19 17.14 2.06
CA TYR A 12 3.59 16.92 3.45
C TYR A 12 5.12 16.92 3.63
N ARG A 13 5.59 17.58 4.70
CA ARG A 13 7.00 17.60 5.11
C ARG A 13 7.15 16.96 6.48
N ALA A 14 8.08 16.02 6.64
CA ALA A 14 8.36 15.35 7.91
C ALA A 14 8.93 16.32 8.95
N ASP A 15 9.66 17.35 8.52
CA ASP A 15 10.14 18.45 9.38
C ASP A 15 9.00 19.19 10.13
N GLU A 16 7.78 19.19 9.59
CA GLU A 16 6.61 19.80 10.22
C GLU A 16 5.93 18.86 11.22
N TRP A 17 6.41 17.62 11.34
CA TRP A 17 5.84 16.58 12.17
C TRP A 17 6.78 16.26 13.34
N ASN A 18 6.22 15.78 14.45
CA ASN A 18 7.02 15.39 15.61
C ASN A 18 7.64 13.98 15.42
N VAL A 19 8.60 13.86 14.49
CA VAL A 19 9.26 12.61 14.02
C VAL A 19 9.87 11.75 15.12
N ASN A 20 10.15 12.34 16.28
CA ASN A 20 10.75 11.65 17.42
C ASN A 20 9.72 11.02 18.37
N LYS A 21 8.41 11.29 18.18
CA LYS A 21 7.35 10.71 19.02
C LYS A 21 6.42 9.82 18.19
N TRP A 22 6.75 8.54 18.18
CA TRP A 22 5.91 7.49 17.65
C TRP A 22 4.66 7.38 18.52
N ALA A 23 3.48 7.47 17.90
CA ALA A 23 2.21 7.37 18.64
C ALA A 23 1.75 5.92 18.79
N TRP A 24 2.19 5.05 17.89
CA TRP A 24 1.82 3.65 17.78
C TRP A 24 2.87 2.93 16.90
N GLU A 25 3.08 1.65 17.16
CA GLU A 25 3.98 0.73 16.45
C GLU A 25 3.22 -0.57 16.22
N GLY A 26 3.45 -1.23 15.08
CA GLY A 26 2.76 -2.46 14.75
C GLY A 26 3.17 -3.02 13.40
N THR A 27 2.34 -3.90 12.87
CA THR A 27 2.59 -4.59 11.60
C THR A 27 1.77 -3.93 10.49
N LEU A 28 2.43 -3.55 9.41
CA LEU A 28 1.79 -3.08 8.18
C LEU A 28 1.65 -4.26 7.21
N LYS A 29 0.43 -4.49 6.73
CA LYS A 29 0.14 -5.50 5.70
C LYS A 29 -0.41 -4.86 4.44
N VAL A 30 0.12 -5.23 3.29
CA VAL A 30 -0.40 -4.85 1.98
C VAL A 30 -1.07 -6.08 1.38
N LEU A 31 -2.38 -6.01 1.15
CA LEU A 31 -3.21 -7.09 0.67
C LEU A 31 -3.74 -6.75 -0.72
N SER A 32 -3.41 -7.56 -1.72
CA SER A 32 -4.02 -7.42 -3.04
C SER A 32 -5.30 -8.27 -3.11
N LYS A 33 -6.44 -7.64 -3.43
CA LYS A 33 -7.73 -8.31 -3.60
C LYS A 33 -8.40 -7.87 -4.90
N GLY A 34 -8.14 -8.63 -5.96
CA GLY A 34 -8.70 -8.36 -7.29
C GLY A 34 -8.22 -7.00 -7.80
N GLU A 35 -9.15 -6.06 -7.97
CA GLU A 35 -8.88 -4.70 -8.46
C GLU A 35 -8.55 -3.69 -7.34
N GLU A 36 -8.57 -4.12 -6.07
CA GLU A 36 -8.33 -3.27 -4.92
C GLU A 36 -7.10 -3.77 -4.14
N CYS A 37 -6.30 -2.84 -3.62
CA CYS A 37 -5.25 -3.13 -2.66
C CYS A 37 -5.58 -2.51 -1.30
N ILE A 38 -5.47 -3.30 -0.25
CA ILE A 38 -5.86 -2.94 1.11
C ILE A 38 -4.59 -2.88 1.94
N ILE A 39 -4.28 -1.69 2.45
CA ILE A 39 -3.18 -1.49 3.39
C ILE A 39 -3.78 -1.55 4.78
N LYS A 40 -3.35 -2.50 5.61
CA LYS A 40 -3.79 -2.67 7.00
C LYS A 40 -2.66 -2.35 7.94
N LEU A 41 -2.99 -1.68 9.04
CA LEU A 41 -2.14 -1.53 10.20
C LEU A 41 -2.75 -2.39 11.31
N GLU A 42 -2.00 -3.39 11.75
CA GLU A 42 -2.40 -4.33 12.78
C GLU A 42 -1.45 -4.21 13.98
N ASP A 43 -1.98 -4.36 15.18
CA ASP A 43 -1.15 -4.39 16.38
C ASP A 43 -0.29 -5.66 16.40
N LYS A 44 0.99 -5.52 16.76
CA LYS A 44 1.94 -6.63 16.75
C LYS A 44 1.62 -7.70 17.80
N GLU A 45 1.05 -7.30 18.94
CA GLU A 45 0.76 -8.22 20.05
C GLU A 45 -0.62 -8.84 19.92
N THR A 46 -1.63 -8.03 19.57
CA THR A 46 -3.03 -8.50 19.53
C THR A 46 -3.50 -8.92 18.15
N GLY A 47 -2.84 -8.47 17.08
CA GLY A 47 -3.33 -8.62 15.71
C GLY A 47 -4.60 -7.83 15.41
N GLU A 48 -5.00 -6.90 16.30
CA GLU A 48 -6.19 -6.08 16.12
C GLU A 48 -5.95 -5.03 15.04
N LEU A 49 -6.96 -4.82 14.17
CA LEU A 49 -6.88 -3.82 13.11
C LEU A 49 -6.93 -2.41 13.72
N TYR A 50 -5.81 -1.70 13.66
CA TYR A 50 -5.70 -0.32 14.08
C TYR A 50 -6.27 0.64 13.03
N ALA A 51 -5.87 0.47 11.77
CA ALA A 51 -6.37 1.28 10.68
C ALA A 51 -6.26 0.56 9.33
N ARG A 52 -7.02 1.02 8.34
CA ARG A 52 -6.94 0.50 6.97
C ARG A 52 -7.08 1.61 5.94
N ALA A 53 -6.41 1.45 4.81
CA ALA A 53 -6.53 2.28 3.63
C ALA A 53 -6.82 1.41 2.41
N PHE A 54 -7.54 1.97 1.45
CA PHE A 54 -7.92 1.29 0.22
C PHE A 54 -7.30 2.01 -0.98
N LEU A 55 -6.53 1.28 -1.77
CA LEU A 55 -6.00 1.67 -3.07
C LEU A 55 -6.91 1.05 -4.12
N ARG A 56 -7.62 1.90 -4.87
CA ARG A 56 -8.56 1.50 -5.92
C ARG A 56 -8.23 2.24 -7.20
N ASP A 57 -8.52 1.62 -8.34
CA ASP A 57 -8.43 2.32 -9.62
C ASP A 57 -9.46 3.47 -9.69
N GLY A 58 -9.05 4.60 -10.24
CA GLY A 58 -9.88 5.81 -10.35
C GLY A 58 -10.06 6.64 -9.06
N GLU A 59 -9.61 6.16 -7.90
CA GLU A 59 -9.56 6.95 -6.66
C GLU A 59 -8.20 7.63 -6.46
N PRO A 60 -8.12 8.76 -5.71
CA PRO A 60 -6.84 9.36 -5.39
C PRO A 60 -5.99 8.41 -4.56
N HIS A 61 -4.69 8.34 -4.89
CA HIS A 61 -3.74 7.46 -4.23
C HIS A 61 -3.81 7.64 -2.70
N PRO A 62 -4.13 6.58 -1.92
CA PRO A 62 -4.31 6.69 -0.48
C PRO A 62 -2.98 6.87 0.25
N VAL A 63 -1.84 6.75 -0.43
CA VAL A 63 -0.50 6.92 0.12
C VAL A 63 0.16 8.13 -0.52
N GLU A 64 0.62 9.09 0.27
CA GLU A 64 1.41 10.23 -0.21
C GLU A 64 2.81 10.16 0.41
N ALA A 65 3.84 10.12 -0.44
CA ALA A 65 5.23 10.15 0.03
C ALA A 65 5.59 11.54 0.54
N VAL A 66 6.32 11.59 1.64
CA VAL A 66 6.81 12.83 2.23
C VAL A 66 8.02 13.34 1.45
N ILE A 67 8.08 14.64 1.12
CA ILE A 67 9.04 15.16 0.14
C ILE A 67 10.50 15.18 0.63
N ASP A 68 10.71 15.31 1.93
CA ASP A 68 11.99 15.44 2.61
C ASP A 68 12.52 14.11 3.15
N SER A 69 11.73 13.02 3.06
CA SER A 69 12.14 11.70 3.56
C SER A 69 11.52 10.56 2.76
N SER A 70 12.37 9.63 2.31
CA SER A 70 11.94 8.38 1.68
C SER A 70 11.45 7.31 2.66
N ARG A 71 11.48 7.58 3.98
CA ARG A 71 11.03 6.65 5.03
C ARG A 71 9.65 6.97 5.59
N TYR A 72 9.11 8.14 5.28
CA TYR A 72 7.85 8.60 5.86
C TYR A 72 6.79 8.73 4.77
N PHE A 73 5.57 8.31 5.11
CA PHE A 73 4.43 8.35 4.21
C PHE A 73 3.20 8.80 4.98
N VAL A 74 2.26 9.38 4.24
CA VAL A 74 0.94 9.75 4.73
C VAL A 74 -0.03 8.72 4.19
N LEU A 75 -0.76 8.03 5.06
CA LEU A 75 -1.87 7.18 4.66
C LEU A 75 -3.19 7.90 4.88
N ARG A 76 -4.06 7.87 3.86
CA ARG A 76 -5.47 8.21 3.91
C ARG A 76 -6.24 6.96 4.33
N ILE A 77 -6.57 6.87 5.61
CA ILE A 77 -7.31 5.75 6.17
C ILE A 77 -8.82 5.96 6.07
N GLU A 78 -9.55 4.86 5.93
CA GLU A 78 -11.00 4.83 5.91
C GLU A 78 -11.53 4.11 7.14
N GLU A 79 -12.22 4.87 7.99
CA GLU A 79 -12.85 4.37 9.20
C GLU A 79 -14.37 4.34 9.04
N ASN A 80 -15.00 3.23 9.45
CA ASN A 80 -16.45 3.11 9.47
C ASN A 80 -16.94 3.32 10.91
N ILE A 81 -17.35 4.55 11.23
CA ILE A 81 -17.95 4.86 12.53
C ILE A 81 -19.46 5.09 12.33
N GLY A 82 -20.29 4.20 12.88
CA GLY A 82 -21.74 4.36 12.88
C GLY A 82 -22.37 4.37 11.48
N GLY A 83 -21.84 3.58 10.55
CA GLY A 83 -22.33 3.49 9.17
C GLY A 83 -21.92 4.64 8.25
N ARG A 84 -21.12 5.59 8.73
CA ARG A 84 -20.55 6.68 7.91
C ARG A 84 -19.08 6.41 7.67
N LEU A 85 -18.67 6.46 6.40
CA LEU A 85 -17.27 6.42 6.01
C LEU A 85 -16.64 7.78 6.37
N ARG A 86 -15.58 7.75 7.18
CA ARG A 86 -14.76 8.93 7.48
C ARG A 86 -13.35 8.69 7.00
N HIS A 87 -12.75 9.74 6.44
CA HIS A 87 -11.34 9.73 6.06
C HIS A 87 -10.53 10.42 7.15
N ALA A 88 -9.42 9.80 7.53
CA ALA A 88 -8.41 10.40 8.38
C ALA A 88 -7.03 10.25 7.73
N PHE A 89 -6.09 11.11 8.10
CA PHE A 89 -4.71 11.05 7.62
C PHE A 89 -3.80 10.65 8.76
N ILE A 90 -3.01 9.60 8.56
CA ILE A 90 -2.03 9.12 9.53
C ILE A 90 -0.64 9.15 8.91
N GLY A 91 0.34 9.58 9.71
CA GLY A 91 1.74 9.51 9.32
C GLY A 91 2.30 8.16 9.73
N ILE A 92 2.84 7.43 8.76
CA ILE A 92 3.61 6.20 8.99
C ILE A 92 5.07 6.44 8.68
N GLY A 93 5.93 5.67 9.32
CA GLY A 93 7.37 5.70 9.11
C GLY A 93 7.95 4.32 9.25
N PHE A 94 8.93 4.00 8.42
CA PHE A 94 9.71 2.78 8.52
C PHE A 94 11.01 3.07 9.27
N ARG A 95 11.45 2.11 10.08
CA ARG A 95 12.74 2.20 10.77
C ARG A 95 13.87 2.12 9.75
N GLU A 96 13.78 1.13 8.86
CA GLU A 96 14.78 0.88 7.83
C GLU A 96 14.35 1.46 6.48
N ARG A 97 15.33 1.97 5.72
CA ARG A 97 15.08 2.47 4.35
C ARG A 97 14.64 1.37 3.38
N PRO A 98 15.24 0.16 3.40
CA PRO A 98 14.82 -0.93 2.53
C PRO A 98 13.33 -1.27 2.67
N GLU A 99 12.81 -1.36 3.90
CA GLU A 99 11.39 -1.64 4.14
C GLU A 99 10.46 -0.60 3.52
N ALA A 100 10.83 0.68 3.58
CA ALA A 100 10.10 1.75 2.91
C ALA A 100 10.11 1.61 1.38
N TYR A 101 11.23 1.18 0.80
CA TYR A 101 11.33 0.90 -0.63
C TYR A 101 10.48 -0.30 -1.03
N ASP A 102 10.52 -1.38 -0.26
CA ASP A 102 9.74 -2.59 -0.51
C ASP A 102 8.23 -2.30 -0.42
N PHE A 103 7.81 -1.48 0.55
CA PHE A 103 6.43 -1.01 0.65
C PHE A 103 6.01 -0.21 -0.59
N GLN A 104 6.84 0.75 -1.03
CA GLN A 104 6.54 1.54 -2.23
C GLN A 104 6.51 0.67 -3.49
N ALA A 105 7.43 -0.30 -3.60
CA ALA A 105 7.49 -1.25 -4.70
C ALA A 105 6.23 -2.14 -4.74
N ALA A 106 5.77 -2.65 -3.60
CA ALA A 106 4.55 -3.45 -3.51
C ALA A 106 3.30 -2.69 -3.99
N LEU A 107 3.18 -1.40 -3.64
CA LEU A 107 2.09 -0.56 -4.12
C LEU A 107 2.17 -0.31 -5.63
N HIS A 108 3.37 0.02 -6.13
CA HIS A 108 3.56 0.26 -7.55
C HIS A 108 3.35 -1.00 -8.39
N ASP A 109 3.76 -2.17 -7.89
CA ASP A 109 3.55 -3.45 -8.55
C ASP A 109 2.05 -3.79 -8.64
N HIS A 110 1.29 -3.55 -7.58
CA HIS A 110 -0.17 -3.69 -7.63
C HIS A 110 -0.80 -2.74 -8.66
N GLN A 111 -0.43 -1.46 -8.69
CA GLN A 111 -0.96 -0.53 -9.69
C GLN A 111 -0.61 -0.95 -11.12
N LYS A 112 0.61 -1.45 -11.32
CA LYS A 112 1.04 -2.00 -12.60
C LYS A 112 0.22 -3.22 -12.97
N TYR A 113 -0.01 -4.14 -12.04
CA TYR A 113 -0.87 -5.30 -12.23
C TYR A 113 -2.29 -4.90 -12.67
N LEU A 114 -2.90 -3.90 -12.00
CA LEU A 114 -4.19 -3.33 -12.42
C LEU A 114 -4.14 -2.76 -13.84
N ALA A 115 -3.06 -2.09 -14.22
CA ALA A 115 -2.88 -1.55 -15.57
C ALA A 115 -2.68 -2.63 -16.65
N PHE A 116 -2.21 -3.84 -16.29
CA PHE A 116 -2.11 -4.98 -17.21
C PHE A 116 -3.39 -5.82 -17.31
N LEU A 117 -4.25 -5.80 -16.28
CA LEU A 117 -5.55 -6.50 -16.27
C LEU A 117 -6.58 -6.06 -17.35
N PRO A 118 -6.66 -4.81 -17.87
CA PRO A 118 -7.60 -4.47 -18.95
C PRO A 118 -7.34 -5.22 -20.27
N HIS A 119 -6.26 -6.00 -20.38
CA HIS A 119 -5.99 -6.87 -21.53
C HIS A 119 -6.31 -8.35 -21.31
N LEU A 120 -6.75 -8.78 -20.13
CA LEU A 120 -7.08 -10.18 -19.85
C LEU A 120 -8.59 -10.47 -19.73
N THR A 121 -9.45 -9.45 -19.85
CA THR A 121 -10.88 -9.69 -20.02
C THR A 121 -11.20 -9.96 -21.48
N CYS A 122 -11.54 -11.22 -21.77
CA CYS A 122 -12.21 -11.69 -22.98
C CYS A 122 -11.33 -11.97 -24.22
N SER A 123 -10.64 -13.11 -24.21
CA SER A 123 -10.96 -14.20 -25.14
C SER A 123 -10.17 -15.46 -24.80
N ILE A 124 -10.90 -16.53 -24.50
CA ILE A 124 -10.39 -17.88 -24.70
C ILE A 124 -10.03 -17.98 -26.19
N LEU A 125 -8.75 -17.97 -26.51
CA LEU A 125 -8.24 -18.54 -27.76
C LEU A 125 -7.12 -19.50 -27.41
N PRO A 126 -7.17 -20.76 -27.86
CA PRO A 126 -6.03 -21.65 -27.75
C PRO A 126 -5.06 -21.27 -28.86
N PHE A 127 -3.95 -20.61 -28.53
CA PHE A 127 -2.83 -20.53 -29.47
C PHE A 127 -1.53 -20.97 -28.82
N SER A 128 -1.01 -22.03 -29.42
CA SER A 128 0.22 -22.73 -29.11
C SER A 128 1.44 -21.98 -29.66
N LEU A 129 2.54 -22.07 -28.90
CA LEU A 129 3.96 -21.93 -29.26
C LEU A 129 4.44 -20.60 -29.90
N HIS A 130 5.30 -19.87 -29.19
CA HIS A 130 6.76 -19.99 -29.33
C HIS A 130 7.48 -19.17 -28.26
N SER A 131 8.53 -19.79 -27.73
CA SER A 131 9.45 -19.28 -26.72
C SER A 131 9.98 -17.88 -27.02
N VAL A 132 9.86 -16.98 -26.05
CA VAL A 132 10.78 -15.86 -25.88
C VAL A 132 11.13 -15.79 -24.40
N LEU A 133 12.29 -16.37 -24.08
CA LEU A 133 13.00 -16.09 -22.84
C LEU A 133 13.52 -14.64 -22.91
N PHE A 134 13.04 -13.79 -22.02
CA PHE A 134 13.83 -12.71 -21.46
C PHE A 134 13.86 -12.89 -19.93
N LEU A 135 15.07 -13.09 -19.38
CA LEU A 135 15.46 -13.16 -17.96
C LEU A 135 14.81 -12.01 -17.16
N ILE A 136 14.05 -12.20 -16.07
CA ILE A 136 14.38 -12.63 -14.68
C ILE A 136 15.31 -11.60 -14.01
N ASP A 137 14.83 -10.77 -13.06
CA ASP A 137 14.69 -11.16 -11.65
C ASP A 137 13.58 -10.38 -10.90
N VAL A 138 12.91 -11.06 -9.96
CA VAL A 138 11.71 -10.68 -9.17
C VAL A 138 10.35 -10.76 -9.90
N CYS A 139 9.98 -11.94 -10.40
CA CYS A 139 8.58 -12.39 -10.36
C CYS A 139 8.48 -13.91 -10.56
N LEU A 140 7.75 -14.56 -9.64
CA LEU A 140 7.29 -15.96 -9.62
C LEU A 140 8.32 -17.05 -9.25
N PRO A 141 8.02 -17.80 -8.18
CA PRO A 141 6.90 -18.73 -8.24
C PRO A 141 5.88 -18.43 -7.15
N PHE A 142 4.82 -17.69 -7.48
CA PHE A 142 3.56 -17.82 -6.79
C PHE A 142 2.58 -18.46 -7.75
N LEU A 143 2.26 -19.73 -7.47
CA LEU A 143 1.07 -20.37 -8.00
C LEU A 143 -0.10 -19.41 -7.77
N PHE A 144 -0.85 -19.12 -8.83
CA PHE A 144 -2.22 -18.59 -8.73
C PHE A 144 -3.04 -19.54 -7.85
N GLY A 145 -3.09 -19.26 -6.55
CA GLY A 145 -4.06 -19.79 -5.62
C GLY A 145 -5.18 -18.77 -5.41
N PRO A 146 -6.40 -19.19 -5.04
CA PRO A 146 -7.54 -18.30 -4.84
C PRO A 146 -7.48 -17.43 -3.55
N ASP A 147 -6.32 -17.25 -2.93
CA ASP A 147 -6.18 -16.56 -1.64
C ASP A 147 -5.18 -15.41 -1.73
N CYS A 148 -5.59 -14.25 -1.20
CA CYS A 148 -4.94 -12.93 -1.35
C CYS A 148 -3.46 -12.93 -0.97
N ASP A 149 -2.59 -12.42 -1.85
CA ASP A 149 -1.18 -12.17 -1.54
C ASP A 149 -1.05 -11.08 -0.47
N VAL A 150 -0.43 -11.42 0.65
CA VAL A 150 -0.19 -10.54 1.80
C VAL A 150 1.31 -10.25 1.90
N ALA A 151 1.72 -9.01 1.68
CA ALA A 151 3.06 -8.56 2.04
C ALA A 151 3.02 -8.00 3.47
N GLU A 152 3.84 -8.53 4.37
CA GLU A 152 3.91 -8.13 5.78
C GLU A 152 5.20 -7.34 6.05
N PHE A 153 5.07 -6.18 6.67
CA PHE A 153 6.16 -5.28 7.05
C PHE A 153 6.06 -4.96 8.53
N SER A 154 7.16 -5.00 9.28
CA SER A 154 7.19 -4.53 10.66
C SER A 154 7.52 -3.04 10.68
N LEU A 155 6.71 -2.23 11.36
CA LEU A 155 7.01 -0.82 11.63
C LEU A 155 7.72 -0.65 12.97
#